data_AF-A0A7V4WX48-F1
#
_entry.id   AF-A0A7V4WX48-F1
#
_cell.length_a   1.000
_cell.length_b   1.000
_cell.length_c   1.000
_cell.angle_alpha   90.00
_cell.angle_beta   90.00
_cell.angle_gamma   90.00
#
_symmetry.space_group_name_H-M   'P 1'
#
loop_
_entity.id
_entity.type
_entity.pdbx_description
1 polymer ?
#
loop_
_entity_poly.entity_id
_entity_poly.type
_entity_poly.pdbx_seq_one_letter_code
_entity_poly.pdbx_strand_id
1 'polypeptide(L)'
;MKRSMFLSIGFLFILTQLLLAQIPKTLSYQGLLTNAAGEIVADGDYAIKFTIYDAVQGGTNLWSEEHPTVSIQSGVFNAVLGSITPFDTLAFNKQYWLGISVNGGEELTPRVQLTASAYSMSTFSVNGDVLKVDGHHVYFPHSRITDFNDRMEIDPYNDRMILWDNENSMSFEVYHGNNDLDVRLKAGGENSWVSAVNKGNFGIGTQSPQKLLDVNGDAHVRGKLTSGDANISLPIAYGAIKLDGSIKNASSNVTGSVWNSSENRYEITIDNFSFNWRYHVTQITPFASGTPKIANVLTIDAGGKIPVYIFDLDGNSAQSPFYFVVYEVETN
;
A
#
# COMPACT_ATOMS: atom_id res chain seq x y z
N MET A 1 -17.03 59.78 -12.38
CA MET A 1 -15.78 59.52 -13.12
C MET A 1 -14.98 58.34 -12.56
N LYS A 2 -14.88 58.13 -11.24
CA LYS A 2 -14.08 57.01 -10.68
C LYS A 2 -14.66 55.60 -10.93
N ARG A 3 -15.98 55.44 -11.04
CA ARG A 3 -16.63 54.12 -11.27
C ARG A 3 -16.54 53.60 -12.71
N SER A 4 -16.44 54.46 -13.73
CA SER A 4 -16.27 53.99 -15.12
C SER A 4 -14.82 53.57 -15.41
N MET A 5 -13.86 54.15 -14.70
CA MET A 5 -12.43 53.82 -14.85
C MET A 5 -12.09 52.40 -14.34
N PHE A 6 -12.79 51.91 -13.31
CA PHE A 6 -12.64 50.53 -12.83
C PHE A 6 -13.30 49.49 -13.75
N LEU A 7 -14.39 49.85 -14.45
CA LEU A 7 -15.05 48.95 -15.40
C LEU A 7 -14.20 48.74 -16.67
N SER A 8 -13.50 49.78 -17.13
CA SER A 8 -12.60 49.69 -18.29
C SER A 8 -11.31 48.91 -18.00
N ILE A 9 -10.79 48.96 -16.77
CA ILE A 9 -9.62 48.16 -16.35
C ILE A 9 -10.00 46.68 -16.19
N GLY A 10 -11.21 46.38 -15.72
CA GLY A 10 -11.74 45.01 -15.67
C GLY A 10 -12.00 44.39 -17.05
N PHE A 11 -12.43 45.19 -18.03
CA PHE A 11 -12.68 44.74 -19.40
C PHE A 11 -11.40 44.52 -20.21
N LEU A 12 -10.32 45.24 -19.89
CA LEU A 12 -9.02 45.10 -20.56
C LEU A 12 -8.25 43.85 -20.11
N PHE A 13 -8.55 43.29 -18.93
CA PHE A 13 -7.89 42.06 -18.42
C PHE A 13 -8.57 40.76 -18.88
N ILE A 14 -9.83 40.80 -19.32
CA ILE A 14 -10.58 39.61 -19.78
C ILE A 14 -10.28 39.28 -21.26
N LEU A 15 -9.57 40.15 -21.98
CA LEU A 15 -9.10 39.91 -23.34
C LEU A 15 -7.66 39.39 -23.41
N THR A 16 -7.21 38.69 -22.36
CA THR A 16 -5.98 37.88 -22.44
C THR A 16 -6.37 36.50 -22.95
N GLN A 17 -6.41 36.34 -24.28
CA GLN A 17 -6.61 35.03 -24.86
C GLN A 17 -5.45 34.12 -24.45
N LEU A 18 -5.82 32.95 -23.92
CA LEU A 18 -4.94 31.82 -23.72
C LEU A 18 -4.36 31.41 -25.08
N LEU A 19 -3.26 32.02 -25.48
CA LEU A 19 -2.38 31.44 -26.48
C LEU A 19 -1.79 30.19 -25.85
N LEU A 20 -2.40 29.04 -26.13
CA LEU A 20 -1.72 27.78 -25.94
C LEU A 20 -0.53 27.83 -26.89
N ALA A 21 0.69 27.95 -26.34
CA ALA A 21 1.91 27.80 -27.11
C ALA A 21 1.95 26.36 -27.64
N GLN A 22 1.29 26.13 -28.77
CA GLN A 22 1.33 24.86 -29.46
C GLN A 22 2.69 24.78 -30.13
N ILE A 23 3.42 23.70 -29.86
CA ILE A 23 4.65 23.40 -30.60
C ILE A 23 4.26 23.34 -32.08
N PRO A 24 4.85 24.18 -32.96
CA PRO A 24 4.54 24.16 -34.37
C PRO A 24 4.73 22.75 -34.93
N LYS A 25 3.65 22.11 -35.35
CA LYS A 25 3.67 20.79 -35.98
C LYS A 25 3.99 20.98 -37.46
N THR A 26 5.24 21.31 -37.76
CA THR A 26 5.70 21.53 -39.13
C THR A 26 6.84 20.60 -39.49
N LEU A 27 6.99 20.33 -40.80
CA LEU A 27 8.05 19.48 -41.34
C LEU A 27 8.81 20.25 -42.41
N SER A 28 10.12 20.43 -42.23
CA SER A 28 10.97 20.99 -43.29
C SER A 28 11.18 19.96 -44.40
N TYR A 29 11.04 20.41 -45.64
CA TYR A 29 11.31 19.62 -46.84
C TYR A 29 12.16 20.44 -47.82
N GLN A 30 13.22 19.82 -48.35
CA GLN A 30 14.11 20.42 -49.35
C GLN A 30 14.19 19.50 -50.56
N GLY A 31 14.28 20.07 -51.75
CA GLY A 31 14.46 19.31 -52.97
C GLY A 31 15.24 20.07 -54.03
N LEU A 32 15.78 19.31 -54.99
CA LEU A 32 16.30 19.82 -56.27
C LEU A 32 15.26 19.51 -57.34
N LEU A 33 14.80 20.54 -58.05
CA LEU A 33 13.85 20.42 -59.14
C LEU A 33 14.59 20.42 -60.48
N THR A 34 14.37 19.38 -61.27
CA THR A 34 14.90 19.23 -62.63
C THR A 34 13.76 19.06 -63.63
N ASN A 35 14.01 19.40 -64.89
CA ASN A 35 13.11 19.07 -65.99
C ASN A 35 13.24 17.57 -66.37
N ALA A 36 12.44 17.13 -67.34
CA ALA A 36 12.46 15.74 -67.82
C ALA A 36 13.79 15.33 -68.50
N ALA A 37 14.61 16.29 -68.94
CA ALA A 37 15.95 16.05 -69.47
C ALA A 37 17.02 15.96 -68.36
N GLY A 38 16.65 16.16 -67.09
CA GLY A 38 17.56 16.16 -65.95
C GLY A 38 18.29 17.49 -65.72
N GLU A 39 17.94 18.53 -66.47
CA GLU A 39 18.53 19.86 -66.32
C GLU A 39 17.83 20.59 -65.17
N ILE A 40 18.58 21.37 -64.38
CA ILE A 40 18.00 22.20 -63.31
C ILE A 40 17.00 23.18 -63.91
N VAL A 41 15.87 23.37 -63.21
CA VAL A 41 14.89 24.37 -63.64
C VAL A 41 15.45 25.78 -63.48
N ALA A 42 14.93 26.71 -64.28
CA ALA A 42 15.31 28.11 -64.21
C ALA A 42 14.91 28.72 -62.86
N ASP A 43 15.73 29.67 -62.37
CA ASP A 43 15.43 30.44 -61.18
C ASP A 43 14.10 31.19 -61.34
N GLY A 44 13.30 31.19 -60.28
CA GLY A 44 11.99 31.83 -60.28
C GLY A 44 11.06 31.25 -59.23
N ASP A 45 9.82 31.73 -59.24
CA ASP A 45 8.78 31.26 -58.32
C ASP A 45 7.93 30.18 -58.98
N TYR A 46 7.73 29.09 -58.24
CA TYR A 46 6.93 27.95 -58.67
C TYR A 46 5.81 27.70 -57.65
N ALA A 47 4.62 27.36 -58.13
CA ALA A 47 3.58 26.84 -57.26
C ALA A 47 3.87 25.35 -57.01
N ILE A 48 3.98 24.94 -55.75
CA ILE A 48 4.26 23.54 -55.40
C ILE A 48 3.17 23.05 -54.47
N LYS A 49 2.52 21.95 -54.85
CA LYS A 49 1.53 21.26 -54.03
C LYS A 49 2.13 19.99 -53.46
N PHE A 50 1.97 19.82 -52.16
CA PHE A 50 2.39 18.65 -51.41
C PHE A 50 1.16 17.85 -50.98
N THR A 51 1.28 16.53 -51.02
CA THR A 51 0.20 15.62 -50.61
C THR A 51 0.78 14.45 -49.83
N ILE A 52 0.21 14.11 -48.68
CA ILE A 52 0.62 12.95 -47.87
C ILE A 52 -0.36 11.80 -48.07
N TYR A 53 0.19 10.62 -48.31
CA TYR A 53 -0.53 9.37 -48.54
C TYR A 53 -0.13 8.29 -47.53
N ASP A 54 -0.99 7.28 -47.39
CA ASP A 54 -0.76 6.04 -46.64
C ASP A 54 -0.23 4.88 -47.48
N ALA A 55 0.10 5.11 -48.76
CA ALA A 55 0.72 4.12 -49.63
C ALA A 55 1.63 4.76 -50.70
N VAL A 56 2.60 3.98 -51.20
CA VAL A 56 3.57 4.41 -52.24
C VAL A 56 2.91 4.66 -53.61
N GLN A 57 1.88 3.89 -53.96
CA GLN A 57 1.04 4.06 -55.14
C GLN A 57 -0.42 3.81 -54.72
N GLY A 58 -1.37 4.52 -55.34
CA GLY A 58 -2.77 4.52 -54.87
C GLY A 58 -2.89 5.15 -53.48
N GLY A 59 -3.65 4.51 -52.59
CA GLY A 59 -3.85 4.97 -51.21
C GLY A 59 -4.83 6.14 -51.06
N THR A 60 -4.99 6.59 -49.82
CA THR A 60 -5.86 7.71 -49.44
C THR A 60 -5.02 8.98 -49.34
N ASN A 61 -5.49 10.09 -49.91
CA ASN A 61 -4.94 11.41 -49.60
C ASN A 61 -5.35 11.77 -48.16
N LEU A 62 -4.37 11.82 -47.27
CA LEU A 62 -4.60 12.10 -45.85
C LEU A 62 -4.45 13.59 -45.52
N TRP A 63 -3.69 14.33 -46.33
CA TRP A 63 -3.41 15.74 -46.14
C TRP A 63 -2.83 16.34 -47.42
N SER A 64 -3.15 17.60 -47.71
CA SER A 64 -2.57 18.34 -48.83
C SER A 64 -2.41 19.82 -48.51
N GLU A 65 -1.37 20.42 -49.04
CA GLU A 65 -1.03 21.83 -48.88
C GLU A 65 -0.44 22.37 -50.18
N GLU A 66 -0.87 23.56 -50.57
CA GLU A 66 -0.36 24.25 -51.75
C GLU A 66 0.40 25.50 -51.35
N HIS A 67 1.67 25.55 -51.76
CA HIS A 67 2.49 26.75 -51.68
C HIS A 67 2.42 27.47 -53.03
N PRO A 68 1.67 28.57 -53.14
CA PRO A 68 1.47 29.26 -54.42
C PRO A 68 2.74 29.92 -54.96
N THR A 69 3.75 30.13 -54.10
CA THR A 69 4.99 30.81 -54.46
C THR A 69 6.14 30.21 -53.63
N VAL A 70 6.90 29.31 -54.26
CA VAL A 70 8.16 28.77 -53.72
C VAL A 70 9.29 29.27 -54.62
N SER A 71 10.15 30.14 -54.08
CA SER A 71 11.30 30.63 -54.82
C SER A 71 12.35 29.53 -54.96
N ILE A 72 12.72 29.23 -56.20
CA ILE A 72 13.74 28.26 -56.58
C ILE A 72 14.96 29.01 -57.08
N GLN A 73 16.13 28.65 -56.54
CA GLN A 73 17.42 29.18 -56.96
C GLN A 73 18.39 28.03 -57.20
N SER A 74 19.02 28.00 -58.37
CA SER A 74 19.87 26.90 -58.84
C SER A 74 19.17 25.53 -58.73
N GLY A 75 17.87 25.51 -59.01
CA GLY A 75 17.03 24.31 -58.89
C GLY A 75 16.67 23.89 -57.46
N VAL A 76 17.22 24.50 -56.41
CA VAL A 76 16.96 24.09 -55.01
C VAL A 76 15.81 24.89 -54.42
N PHE A 77 14.94 24.22 -53.67
CA PHE A 77 13.86 24.84 -52.91
C PHE A 77 13.77 24.32 -51.49
N ASN A 78 13.20 25.12 -50.59
CA ASN A 78 12.84 24.73 -49.22
C ASN A 78 11.37 25.03 -48.98
N ALA A 79 10.66 24.10 -48.34
CA ALA A 79 9.28 24.25 -47.91
C ALA A 79 9.15 23.84 -46.44
N VAL A 80 8.22 24.49 -45.73
CA VAL A 80 7.83 24.12 -44.37
C VAL A 80 6.40 23.62 -44.44
N LEU A 81 6.24 22.30 -44.46
CA LEU A 81 4.94 21.65 -44.57
C LEU A 81 4.16 21.80 -43.26
N GLY A 82 2.86 22.01 -43.36
CA GLY A 82 1.98 22.26 -42.21
C GLY A 82 1.92 23.73 -41.79
N SER A 83 2.54 24.63 -42.55
CA SER A 83 2.56 26.07 -42.26
C SER A 83 1.35 26.82 -42.81
N ILE A 84 0.70 26.28 -43.85
CA ILE A 84 -0.51 26.84 -44.47
C ILE A 84 -1.73 26.00 -44.08
N THR A 85 -1.62 24.67 -44.17
CA THR A 85 -2.63 23.68 -43.78
C THR A 85 -2.09 22.81 -42.64
N PRO A 86 -2.44 23.07 -41.37
CA PRO A 86 -1.90 22.33 -40.22
C PRO A 86 -2.07 20.80 -40.27
N PHE A 87 -1.16 20.07 -39.63
CA PHE A 87 -1.29 18.61 -39.43
C PHE A 87 -2.24 18.28 -38.27
N ASP A 88 -3.54 18.48 -38.47
CA ASP A 88 -4.52 18.29 -37.41
C ASP A 88 -4.78 16.80 -37.07
N THR A 89 -4.76 15.93 -38.08
CA THR A 89 -5.15 14.51 -37.96
C THR A 89 -3.99 13.52 -38.16
N LEU A 90 -2.83 13.99 -38.64
CA LEU A 90 -1.67 13.15 -38.92
C LEU A 90 -0.85 12.90 -37.65
N ALA A 91 -0.73 11.62 -37.27
CA ALA A 91 -0.06 11.20 -36.05
C ALA A 91 1.43 10.84 -36.25
N PHE A 92 1.92 10.72 -37.48
CA PHE A 92 3.32 10.32 -37.79
C PHE A 92 3.78 9.03 -37.09
N ASN A 93 2.86 8.10 -36.82
CA ASN A 93 3.10 6.84 -36.09
C ASN A 93 3.06 5.58 -36.97
N LYS A 94 3.03 5.76 -38.29
CA LYS A 94 3.11 4.70 -39.32
C LYS A 94 3.86 5.24 -40.53
N GLN A 95 4.10 4.40 -41.54
CA GLN A 95 4.75 4.86 -42.77
C GLN A 95 3.82 5.82 -43.55
N TYR A 96 4.39 6.93 -44.02
CA TYR A 96 3.75 7.92 -44.88
C TYR A 96 4.59 8.19 -46.13
N TRP A 97 3.94 8.64 -47.21
CA TRP A 97 4.57 8.98 -48.48
C TRP A 97 4.16 10.38 -48.93
N LEU A 98 5.11 11.16 -49.43
CA LEU A 98 4.93 12.52 -49.91
C LEU A 98 4.87 12.54 -51.45
N GLY A 99 3.75 12.98 -51.98
CA GLY A 99 3.54 13.35 -53.38
C GLY A 99 3.78 14.84 -53.58
N ILE A 100 4.28 15.21 -54.76
CA ILE A 100 4.67 16.58 -55.11
C ILE A 100 4.17 16.85 -56.53
N SER A 101 3.45 17.96 -56.74
CA SER A 101 3.16 18.49 -58.07
C SER A 101 3.60 19.94 -58.19
N VAL A 102 4.01 20.34 -59.40
CA VAL A 102 4.59 21.67 -59.67
C VAL A 102 3.74 22.38 -60.72
N ASN A 103 3.42 23.65 -60.49
CA ASN A 103 2.63 24.53 -61.35
C ASN A 103 1.29 23.91 -61.81
N GLY A 104 0.65 23.14 -60.92
CA GLY A 104 -0.62 22.46 -61.20
C GLY A 104 -0.50 21.28 -62.20
N GLY A 105 0.72 20.84 -62.53
CA GLY A 105 0.96 19.69 -63.39
C GLY A 105 0.68 18.34 -62.72
N GLU A 106 1.03 17.25 -63.41
CA GLU A 106 0.92 15.89 -62.87
C GLU A 106 1.81 15.69 -61.63
N GLU A 107 1.39 14.81 -60.72
CA GLU A 107 2.16 14.44 -59.54
C GLU A 107 3.42 13.66 -59.96
N LEU A 108 4.58 14.08 -59.44
CA LEU A 108 5.86 13.45 -59.71
C LEU A 108 5.90 12.03 -59.12
N THR A 109 6.49 11.10 -59.87
CA THR A 109 6.65 9.69 -59.44
C THR A 109 8.12 9.27 -59.44
N PRO A 110 8.56 8.40 -58.50
CA PRO A 110 7.80 7.84 -57.38
C PRO A 110 7.59 8.85 -56.22
N ARG A 111 6.60 8.59 -55.36
CA ARG A 111 6.41 9.34 -54.11
C ARG A 111 7.58 9.15 -53.17
N VAL A 112 7.88 10.18 -52.39
CA VAL A 112 9.01 10.19 -51.44
C VAL A 112 8.59 9.54 -50.13
N GLN A 113 9.32 8.53 -49.66
CA GLN A 113 9.09 7.92 -48.35
C GLN A 113 9.50 8.89 -47.25
N LEU A 114 8.61 9.19 -46.31
CA LEU A 114 8.98 9.98 -45.13
C LEU A 114 9.69 9.11 -44.11
N THR A 115 10.87 9.54 -43.66
CA THR A 115 11.70 8.83 -42.68
C THR A 115 11.85 9.64 -41.39
N ALA A 116 12.17 8.96 -40.28
CA ALA A 116 12.46 9.61 -39.01
C ALA A 116 13.80 10.38 -39.08
N SER A 117 13.86 11.51 -38.35
CA SER A 117 15.12 12.21 -38.08
C SER A 117 15.95 11.43 -37.06
N ALA A 118 17.29 11.53 -37.12
CA ALA A 118 18.16 10.78 -36.19
C ALA A 118 17.85 11.07 -34.71
N TYR A 119 17.61 12.32 -34.36
CA TYR A 119 17.21 12.71 -32.99
C TYR A 119 15.80 12.24 -32.59
N SER A 120 14.91 11.92 -33.55
CA SER A 120 13.62 11.29 -33.24
C SER A 120 13.73 9.78 -33.04
N MET A 121 14.83 9.15 -33.47
CA MET A 121 15.03 7.70 -33.25
C MET A 121 15.38 7.36 -31.80
N SER A 122 16.00 8.28 -31.04
CA SER A 122 16.24 8.08 -29.60
C SER A 122 14.97 8.16 -28.76
N THR A 123 13.86 8.66 -29.32
CA THR A 123 12.55 8.73 -28.66
C THR A 123 11.78 7.41 -28.75
N PHE A 124 12.47 6.28 -28.96
CA PHE A 124 11.94 4.95 -29.29
C PHE A 124 10.92 4.35 -28.29
N SER A 125 10.57 5.01 -27.17
CA SER A 125 9.46 4.54 -26.34
C SER A 125 8.67 5.69 -25.71
N VAL A 126 7.48 5.94 -26.25
CA VAL A 126 6.31 6.35 -25.45
C VAL A 126 5.11 5.43 -25.71
N ASN A 127 5.31 4.32 -26.43
CA ASN A 127 4.30 3.31 -26.76
C ASN A 127 4.82 1.91 -26.44
N GLY A 128 4.96 1.63 -25.14
CA GLY A 128 5.18 0.27 -24.65
C GLY A 128 6.44 0.11 -23.82
N ASP A 129 6.28 0.42 -22.53
CA ASP A 129 7.13 0.00 -21.42
C ASP A 129 8.54 0.64 -21.28
N VAL A 130 8.93 0.80 -20.01
CA VAL A 130 10.25 1.16 -19.48
C VAL A 130 10.58 2.64 -19.18
N LEU A 131 10.40 2.99 -17.90
CA LEU A 131 11.20 3.93 -17.09
C LEU A 131 11.29 5.41 -17.52
N LYS A 132 10.45 6.27 -16.92
CA LYS A 132 10.72 7.71 -16.84
C LYS A 132 11.49 8.03 -15.56
N VAL A 133 12.64 8.68 -15.70
CA VAL A 133 13.40 9.30 -14.61
C VAL A 133 13.45 10.79 -14.88
N ASP A 134 12.63 11.55 -14.15
CA ASP A 134 12.73 13.00 -14.09
C ASP A 134 13.06 13.39 -12.65
N GLY A 135 14.20 14.05 -12.45
CA GLY A 135 14.62 14.78 -11.25
C GLY A 135 14.74 14.03 -9.92
N HIS A 136 13.78 13.16 -9.57
CA HIS A 136 13.59 12.61 -8.23
C HIS A 136 12.97 11.18 -8.18
N HIS A 137 12.60 10.52 -9.29
CA HIS A 137 11.98 9.17 -9.28
C HIS A 137 12.66 8.16 -10.21
N VAL A 138 12.78 6.90 -9.76
CA VAL A 138 13.46 5.77 -10.43
C VAL A 138 12.48 4.63 -10.71
N TYR A 139 12.57 4.00 -11.88
CA TYR A 139 11.83 2.79 -12.27
C TYR A 139 12.75 1.55 -12.22
N PHE A 140 12.16 0.34 -12.11
CA PHE A 140 12.91 -0.88 -11.85
C PHE A 140 12.61 -1.99 -12.87
N PRO A 141 13.51 -2.30 -13.82
CA PRO A 141 13.47 -3.59 -14.48
C PRO A 141 13.99 -4.65 -13.49
N HIS A 142 13.28 -5.78 -13.44
CA HIS A 142 13.27 -6.90 -12.47
C HIS A 142 12.18 -6.85 -11.38
N SER A 143 11.44 -5.75 -11.22
CA SER A 143 10.15 -5.75 -10.51
C SER A 143 9.05 -6.10 -11.51
N ARG A 144 8.77 -7.40 -11.71
CA ARG A 144 7.73 -7.81 -12.67
C ARG A 144 6.36 -7.51 -12.06
N ILE A 145 5.75 -6.41 -12.50
CA ILE A 145 4.29 -6.25 -12.53
C ILE A 145 3.82 -7.31 -13.53
N THR A 146 3.32 -8.44 -13.02
CA THR A 146 3.08 -9.64 -13.84
C THR A 146 1.84 -9.51 -14.70
N ASP A 147 0.86 -8.75 -14.24
CA ASP A 147 -0.42 -8.49 -14.91
C ASP A 147 -0.69 -6.99 -15.04
N PHE A 148 -1.44 -6.58 -16.06
CA PHE A 148 -1.83 -5.17 -16.30
C PHE A 148 -2.61 -4.52 -15.13
N ASN A 149 -3.08 -5.31 -14.17
CA ASN A 149 -3.86 -4.86 -13.01
C ASN A 149 -3.01 -4.65 -11.75
N ASP A 150 -1.78 -5.17 -11.73
CA ASP A 150 -0.83 -4.92 -10.65
C ASP A 150 -0.20 -3.55 -10.89
N ARG A 151 0.04 -2.77 -9.82
CA ARG A 151 0.74 -1.50 -9.97
C ARG A 151 1.43 -1.05 -8.69
N MET A 152 2.51 -0.31 -8.89
CA MET A 152 3.09 0.56 -7.86
C MET A 152 2.67 2.00 -8.19
N GLU A 153 1.90 2.60 -7.31
CA GLU A 153 1.33 3.93 -7.47
C GLU A 153 1.94 4.88 -6.43
N ILE A 154 2.55 5.98 -6.88
CA ILE A 154 2.85 7.14 -6.04
C ILE A 154 1.87 8.22 -6.47
N ASP A 155 0.92 8.53 -5.60
CA ASP A 155 -0.17 9.46 -5.89
C ASP A 155 -0.09 10.62 -4.89
N PRO A 156 0.64 11.69 -5.27
CA PRO A 156 0.79 12.87 -4.43
C PRO A 156 -0.49 13.70 -4.31
N TYR A 157 -1.52 13.47 -5.14
CA TYR A 157 -2.80 14.17 -5.01
C TYR A 157 -3.65 13.62 -3.86
N ASN A 158 -3.45 12.34 -3.53
CA ASN A 158 -4.12 11.67 -2.41
C ASN A 158 -3.13 11.29 -1.29
N ASP A 159 -1.94 11.89 -1.28
CA ASP A 159 -0.85 11.66 -0.31
C ASP A 159 -0.62 10.18 0.01
N ARG A 160 -0.52 9.35 -1.04
CA ARG A 160 -0.44 7.90 -0.88
C ARG A 160 0.62 7.25 -1.75
N MET A 161 1.19 6.17 -1.23
CA MET A 161 2.01 5.19 -1.93
C MET A 161 1.37 3.82 -1.78
N ILE A 162 1.21 3.11 -2.89
CA ILE A 162 0.47 1.84 -2.95
C ILE A 162 1.25 0.81 -3.76
N LEU A 163 1.33 -0.41 -3.24
CA LEU A 163 1.63 -1.63 -4.00
C LEU A 163 0.36 -2.48 -4.02
N TRP A 164 -0.11 -2.83 -5.21
CA TRP A 164 -1.41 -3.46 -5.41
C TRP A 164 -1.30 -4.74 -6.23
N ASP A 165 -1.93 -5.83 -5.76
CA ASP A 165 -2.25 -7.01 -6.58
C ASP A 165 -3.74 -7.02 -6.98
N ASN A 166 -4.07 -7.63 -8.11
CA ASN A 166 -5.43 -7.64 -8.68
C ASN A 166 -6.55 -8.05 -7.66
N GLU A 167 -7.79 -7.63 -7.91
CA GLU A 167 -9.05 -8.06 -7.24
C GLU A 167 -9.31 -7.60 -5.78
N ASN A 168 -8.76 -6.46 -5.34
CA ASN A 168 -8.81 -6.04 -3.92
C ASN A 168 -8.16 -7.10 -2.99
N SER A 169 -7.24 -7.91 -3.51
CA SER A 169 -6.77 -9.12 -2.82
C SER A 169 -5.60 -8.86 -1.89
N MET A 170 -4.64 -8.00 -2.18
CA MET A 170 -3.60 -7.60 -1.22
C MET A 170 -3.04 -6.22 -1.57
N SER A 171 -2.84 -5.39 -0.54
CA SER A 171 -2.12 -4.13 -0.72
C SER A 171 -1.24 -3.78 0.47
N PHE A 172 -0.12 -3.13 0.15
CA PHE A 172 0.64 -2.33 1.10
C PHE A 172 0.40 -0.87 0.76
N GLU A 173 -0.18 -0.14 1.72
CA GLU A 173 -0.56 1.26 1.55
C GLU A 173 0.09 2.09 2.65
N VAL A 174 0.79 3.14 2.24
CA VAL A 174 1.21 4.23 3.11
C VAL A 174 0.43 5.45 2.66
N TYR A 175 -0.41 6.00 3.54
CA TYR A 175 -1.32 7.09 3.22
C TYR A 175 -1.32 8.10 4.36
N HIS A 176 -1.37 9.39 4.03
CA HIS A 176 -1.56 10.46 4.99
C HIS A 176 -3.01 10.94 4.95
N GLY A 177 -3.77 10.64 6.00
CA GLY A 177 -5.19 11.02 6.11
C GLY A 177 -5.50 11.78 7.39
N ASN A 178 -6.25 12.88 7.28
CA ASN A 178 -6.72 13.66 8.44
C ASN A 178 -5.60 13.97 9.48
N ASN A 179 -4.38 14.26 9.00
CA ASN A 179 -3.16 14.59 9.77
C ASN A 179 -2.36 13.43 10.37
N ASP A 180 -2.68 12.17 10.07
CA ASP A 180 -1.91 11.02 10.57
C ASP A 180 -1.35 10.15 9.43
N LEU A 181 -0.16 9.60 9.67
CA LEU A 181 0.48 8.62 8.79
C LEU A 181 -0.10 7.23 9.10
N ASP A 182 -0.87 6.71 8.16
CA ASP A 182 -1.41 5.36 8.25
C ASP A 182 -0.55 4.40 7.41
N VAL A 183 -0.25 3.25 8.00
CA VAL A 183 0.33 2.09 7.31
C VAL A 183 -0.67 0.96 7.35
N ARG A 184 -1.05 0.45 6.19
CA ARG A 184 -2.06 -0.60 6.06
C ARG A 184 -1.53 -1.78 5.26
N LEU A 185 -1.80 -2.97 5.80
CA LEU A 185 -1.67 -4.24 5.10
C LEU A 185 -3.08 -4.80 4.89
N LYS A 186 -3.54 -4.83 3.65
CA LYS A 186 -4.84 -5.41 3.30
C LYS A 186 -4.65 -6.79 2.72
N ALA A 187 -5.59 -7.67 3.02
CA ALA A 187 -5.77 -8.90 2.26
C ALA A 187 -7.26 -9.14 2.02
N GLY A 188 -7.67 -9.13 0.75
CA GLY A 188 -8.67 -10.01 0.16
C GLY A 188 -9.93 -10.11 0.98
N GLY A 189 -10.67 -9.02 1.00
CA GLY A 189 -11.80 -8.82 1.90
C GLY A 189 -11.62 -7.53 2.69
N GLU A 190 -12.71 -6.96 3.19
CA GLU A 190 -12.76 -5.61 3.76
C GLU A 190 -11.91 -5.40 5.02
N ASN A 191 -11.22 -6.44 5.52
CA ASN A 191 -10.46 -6.41 6.77
C ASN A 191 -8.97 -6.20 6.51
N SER A 192 -8.44 -5.07 7.01
CA SER A 192 -6.99 -4.87 7.12
C SER A 192 -6.42 -5.83 8.17
N TRP A 193 -5.31 -6.50 7.84
CA TRP A 193 -4.58 -7.34 8.80
C TRP A 193 -3.86 -6.51 9.85
N VAL A 194 -3.34 -5.36 9.43
CA VAL A 194 -2.63 -4.41 10.28
C VAL A 194 -3.01 -3.00 9.84
N SER A 195 -3.40 -2.18 10.82
CA SER A 195 -3.66 -0.76 10.59
C SER A 195 -3.07 0.06 11.73
N ALA A 196 -2.11 0.93 11.43
CA ALA A 196 -1.77 2.04 12.30
C ALA A 196 -2.69 3.20 11.94
N VAL A 197 -3.57 3.63 12.85
CA VAL A 197 -4.54 4.71 12.61
C VAL A 197 -4.44 5.72 13.73
N ASN A 198 -4.58 7.00 13.38
CA ASN A 198 -4.78 8.18 14.24
C ASN A 198 -4.31 8.07 15.70
N LYS A 199 -3.24 8.81 16.05
CA LYS A 199 -2.54 8.77 17.37
C LYS A 199 -1.77 7.48 17.67
N GLY A 200 -1.45 6.68 16.64
CA GLY A 200 -0.56 5.52 16.76
C GLY A 200 -1.22 4.26 17.31
N ASN A 201 -2.56 4.15 17.23
CA ASN A 201 -3.24 2.91 17.57
C ASN A 201 -2.99 1.85 16.49
N PHE A 202 -2.63 0.64 16.92
CA PHE A 202 -2.35 -0.52 16.07
C PHE A 202 -3.49 -1.54 16.17
N GLY A 203 -4.25 -1.68 15.09
CA GLY A 203 -5.30 -2.69 14.95
C GLY A 203 -4.80 -3.94 14.25
N ILE A 204 -5.13 -5.12 14.77
CA ILE A 204 -4.98 -6.43 14.11
C ILE A 204 -6.38 -6.99 13.84
N GLY A 205 -6.76 -7.12 12.57
CA GLY A 205 -8.09 -7.57 12.17
C GLY A 205 -9.22 -6.53 12.39
N THR A 206 -8.86 -5.26 12.63
CA THR A 206 -9.79 -4.13 12.77
C THR A 206 -9.19 -2.85 12.17
N GLN A 207 -10.02 -2.03 11.54
CA GLN A 207 -9.65 -0.71 11.01
C GLN A 207 -9.97 0.44 11.97
N SER A 208 -10.70 0.16 13.06
CA SER A 208 -11.15 1.15 14.04
C SER A 208 -10.67 0.77 15.45
N PRO A 209 -9.34 0.70 15.69
CA PRO A 209 -8.81 0.28 16.98
C PRO A 209 -9.23 1.24 18.11
N GLN A 210 -9.85 0.71 19.16
CA GLN A 210 -10.31 1.48 20.32
C GLN A 210 -9.22 1.74 21.36
N LYS A 211 -8.07 1.07 21.21
CA LYS A 211 -6.89 1.13 22.09
C LYS A 211 -5.60 1.15 21.26
N LEU A 212 -4.48 1.46 21.92
CA LEU A 212 -3.16 1.49 21.27
C LEU A 212 -2.76 0.17 20.61
N LEU A 213 -3.19 -0.96 21.16
CA LEU A 213 -3.16 -2.26 20.52
C LEU A 213 -4.55 -2.87 20.65
N ASP A 214 -5.20 -3.16 19.53
CA ASP A 214 -6.54 -3.73 19.48
C ASP A 214 -6.54 -4.94 18.55
N VAL A 215 -6.90 -6.11 19.06
CA VAL A 215 -6.91 -7.37 18.30
C VAL A 215 -8.34 -7.86 18.24
N ASN A 216 -8.90 -7.92 17.04
CA ASN A 216 -10.21 -8.49 16.79
C ASN A 216 -10.10 -10.02 16.66
N GLY A 217 -10.02 -10.70 17.80
CA GLY A 217 -9.83 -12.15 17.90
C GLY A 217 -8.93 -12.55 19.07
N ASP A 218 -8.44 -13.79 19.04
CA ASP A 218 -7.53 -14.30 20.08
C ASP A 218 -6.08 -13.88 19.81
N ALA A 219 -5.37 -13.45 20.87
CA ALA A 219 -3.93 -13.21 20.83
C ALA A 219 -3.17 -14.39 21.44
N HIS A 220 -2.32 -15.05 20.65
CA HIS A 220 -1.44 -16.11 21.16
C HIS A 220 -0.04 -15.56 21.48
N VAL A 221 0.35 -15.57 22.75
CA VAL A 221 1.67 -15.09 23.23
C VAL A 221 2.49 -16.26 23.74
N ARG A 222 3.59 -16.60 23.06
CA ARG A 222 4.47 -17.74 23.42
C ARG A 222 5.40 -17.48 24.61
N GLY A 223 5.51 -16.22 25.04
CA GLY A 223 6.34 -15.79 26.17
C GLY A 223 5.53 -15.18 27.31
N LYS A 224 6.21 -14.58 28.29
CA LYS A 224 5.54 -13.84 29.38
C LYS A 224 4.87 -12.58 28.82
N LEU A 225 3.60 -12.36 29.15
CA LEU A 225 2.94 -11.08 28.98
C LEU A 225 3.21 -10.23 30.22
N THR A 226 4.00 -9.16 30.07
CA THR A 226 4.26 -8.18 31.13
C THR A 226 3.35 -6.98 30.90
N SER A 227 2.51 -6.67 31.87
CA SER A 227 1.61 -5.50 31.85
C SER A 227 1.80 -4.69 33.12
N GLY A 228 1.70 -3.36 33.04
CA GLY A 228 1.79 -2.48 34.21
C GLY A 228 0.64 -2.69 35.20
N ASP A 229 -0.60 -2.44 34.76
CA ASP A 229 -1.80 -2.48 35.62
C ASP A 229 -2.91 -3.41 35.09
N ALA A 230 -2.61 -4.29 34.13
CA ALA A 230 -3.66 -5.19 33.66
C ALA A 230 -4.01 -6.19 34.78
N ASN A 231 -5.30 -6.32 35.08
CA ASN A 231 -5.85 -7.34 35.97
C ASN A 231 -5.69 -8.74 35.32
N ILE A 232 -4.46 -9.22 35.21
CA ILE A 232 -4.13 -10.57 34.72
C ILE A 232 -3.95 -11.54 35.90
N SER A 233 -4.68 -11.34 37.02
CA SER A 233 -4.64 -12.24 38.19
C SER A 233 -5.25 -13.61 37.87
N LEU A 234 -4.57 -14.37 37.02
CA LEU A 234 -4.75 -15.80 36.89
C LEU A 234 -4.28 -16.44 38.20
N PRO A 235 -4.97 -17.47 38.70
CA PRO A 235 -4.51 -18.18 39.88
C PRO A 235 -3.12 -18.78 39.62
N ILE A 236 -2.21 -18.64 40.59
CA ILE A 236 -0.88 -19.26 40.55
C ILE A 236 -1.02 -20.77 40.38
N ALA A 237 -1.95 -21.37 41.12
CA ALA A 237 -2.26 -22.78 41.05
C ALA A 237 -3.70 -23.05 41.49
N TYR A 238 -4.25 -24.15 41.03
CA TYR A 238 -5.56 -24.64 41.48
C TYR A 238 -5.63 -26.16 41.36
N GLY A 239 -6.53 -26.79 42.10
CA GLY A 239 -6.71 -28.22 42.00
C GLY A 239 -7.69 -28.80 43.01
N ALA A 240 -7.72 -30.13 43.05
CA ALA A 240 -8.52 -30.95 43.94
C ALA A 240 -7.61 -31.97 44.62
N ILE A 241 -7.67 -32.03 45.95
CA ILE A 241 -6.93 -32.96 46.79
C ILE A 241 -7.89 -34.01 47.37
N LYS A 242 -7.47 -35.27 47.39
CA LYS A 242 -8.24 -36.39 47.96
C LYS A 242 -8.11 -36.42 49.48
N LEU A 243 -8.95 -37.24 50.12
CA LEU A 243 -8.95 -37.45 51.58
C LEU A 243 -7.58 -37.92 52.11
N ASP A 244 -6.88 -38.76 51.35
CA ASP A 244 -5.55 -39.28 51.71
C ASP A 244 -4.41 -38.26 51.47
N GLY A 245 -4.73 -37.06 50.97
CA GLY A 245 -3.78 -36.01 50.65
C GLY A 245 -3.15 -36.11 49.26
N SER A 246 -3.44 -37.17 48.49
CA SER A 246 -2.96 -37.29 47.10
C SER A 246 -3.70 -36.34 46.16
N ILE A 247 -3.03 -35.93 45.08
CA ILE A 247 -3.62 -35.06 44.05
C ILE A 247 -4.71 -35.84 43.28
N LYS A 248 -5.90 -35.27 43.16
CA LYS A 248 -6.98 -35.79 42.29
C LYS A 248 -6.86 -35.23 40.87
N ASN A 249 -6.73 -33.91 40.77
CA ASN A 249 -6.51 -33.15 39.54
C ASN A 249 -5.98 -31.76 39.91
N ALA A 250 -5.05 -31.18 39.17
CA ALA A 250 -4.49 -29.87 39.48
C ALA A 250 -3.87 -29.19 38.26
N SER A 251 -3.59 -27.88 38.36
CA SER A 251 -2.75 -27.17 37.40
C SER A 251 -1.37 -27.82 37.32
N SER A 252 -0.73 -27.72 36.14
CA SER A 252 0.49 -28.48 35.81
C SER A 252 1.69 -28.21 36.71
N ASN A 253 1.71 -27.06 37.39
CA ASN A 253 2.75 -26.67 38.33
C ASN A 253 2.57 -27.22 39.76
N VAL A 254 1.45 -27.89 40.06
CA VAL A 254 1.26 -28.55 41.37
C VAL A 254 1.93 -29.93 41.33
N THR A 255 3.13 -30.00 41.89
CA THR A 255 4.02 -31.18 41.78
C THR A 255 3.88 -32.18 42.92
N GLY A 256 3.22 -31.80 44.02
CA GLY A 256 3.02 -32.71 45.15
C GLY A 256 1.90 -32.27 46.10
N SER A 257 1.32 -33.23 46.79
CA SER A 257 0.46 -33.00 47.95
C SER A 257 0.52 -34.22 48.87
N VAL A 258 0.62 -34.01 50.18
CA VAL A 258 0.68 -35.07 51.19
C VAL A 258 -0.14 -34.71 52.43
N TRP A 259 -0.70 -35.70 53.11
CA TRP A 259 -1.21 -35.54 54.48
C TRP A 259 -0.07 -35.73 55.49
N ASN A 260 0.18 -34.71 56.31
CA ASN A 260 1.12 -34.75 57.42
C ASN A 260 0.36 -35.07 58.71
N SER A 261 0.44 -36.33 59.14
CA SER A 261 -0.27 -36.83 60.33
C SER A 261 0.27 -36.31 61.66
N SER A 262 1.54 -35.91 61.72
CA SER A 262 2.13 -35.37 62.95
C SER A 262 1.66 -33.94 63.24
N GLU A 263 1.33 -33.20 62.19
CA GLU A 263 0.90 -31.80 62.28
C GLU A 263 -0.56 -31.57 61.87
N ASN A 264 -1.28 -32.66 61.55
CA ASN A 264 -2.69 -32.68 61.17
C ASN A 264 -3.06 -31.68 60.07
N ARG A 265 -2.29 -31.67 58.98
CA ARG A 265 -2.50 -30.78 57.83
C ARG A 265 -2.18 -31.46 56.51
N TYR A 266 -2.72 -30.92 55.42
CA TYR A 266 -2.22 -31.22 54.08
C TYR A 266 -1.11 -30.24 53.70
N GLU A 267 -0.14 -30.68 52.92
CA GLU A 267 0.95 -29.85 52.43
C GLU A 267 1.03 -29.93 50.90
N ILE A 268 0.64 -28.86 50.22
CA ILE A 268 0.67 -28.77 48.75
C ILE A 268 1.99 -28.15 48.32
N THR A 269 2.65 -28.80 47.36
CA THR A 269 3.90 -28.35 46.72
C THR A 269 3.59 -27.84 45.32
N ILE A 270 4.03 -26.61 45.04
CA ILE A 270 3.96 -25.99 43.72
C ILE A 270 5.40 -25.74 43.27
N ASP A 271 5.71 -26.11 42.02
CA ASP A 271 7.05 -25.94 41.46
C ASP A 271 7.43 -24.47 41.32
N ASN A 272 8.69 -24.15 41.62
CA ASN A 272 9.24 -22.78 41.61
C ASN A 272 8.40 -21.76 42.40
N PHE A 273 7.72 -22.20 43.46
CA PHE A 273 6.85 -21.37 44.29
C PHE A 273 7.15 -21.61 45.76
N SER A 274 7.24 -20.52 46.53
CA SER A 274 7.33 -20.56 47.98
C SER A 274 6.14 -19.80 48.57
N PHE A 275 5.23 -20.51 49.22
CA PHE A 275 4.08 -19.92 49.87
C PHE A 275 4.51 -18.95 50.96
N ASN A 276 3.84 -17.80 50.98
CA ASN A 276 3.97 -16.80 52.02
C ASN A 276 2.60 -16.15 52.24
N TRP A 277 2.07 -16.29 53.45
CA TRP A 277 0.73 -15.82 53.82
C TRP A 277 0.53 -14.31 53.68
N ARG A 278 1.62 -13.53 53.62
CA ARG A 278 1.56 -12.08 53.41
C ARG A 278 1.29 -11.72 51.94
N TYR A 279 1.82 -12.51 51.02
CA TYR A 279 1.80 -12.23 49.59
C TYR A 279 0.82 -13.11 48.81
N HIS A 280 0.28 -14.15 49.45
CA HIS A 280 -0.58 -15.13 48.80
C HIS A 280 -1.87 -15.37 49.58
N VAL A 281 -2.98 -15.44 48.85
CA VAL A 281 -4.27 -15.91 49.38
C VAL A 281 -4.58 -17.28 48.79
N THR A 282 -5.10 -18.17 49.62
CA THR A 282 -5.57 -19.49 49.18
C THR A 282 -7.03 -19.67 49.57
N GLN A 283 -7.88 -19.95 48.59
CA GLN A 283 -9.26 -20.33 48.83
C GLN A 283 -9.36 -21.85 48.86
N ILE A 284 -9.99 -22.40 49.89
CA ILE A 284 -10.17 -23.85 50.05
C ILE A 284 -11.65 -24.17 50.20
N THR A 285 -12.12 -25.21 49.53
CA THR A 285 -13.51 -25.67 49.62
C THR A 285 -13.56 -27.18 49.83
N PRO A 286 -13.73 -27.66 51.08
CA PRO A 286 -13.95 -29.07 51.37
C PRO A 286 -15.22 -29.60 50.70
N PHE A 287 -15.20 -30.85 50.21
CA PHE A 287 -16.33 -31.45 49.49
C PHE A 287 -16.72 -32.87 49.94
N ALA A 288 -16.47 -33.23 51.21
CA ALA A 288 -16.94 -34.51 51.77
C ALA A 288 -18.47 -34.56 51.94
N SER A 289 -19.06 -35.74 51.76
CA SER A 289 -20.40 -36.06 52.27
C SER A 289 -20.36 -36.16 53.79
N GLY A 290 -21.23 -35.43 54.52
CA GLY A 290 -21.32 -35.49 55.99
C GLY A 290 -21.41 -34.12 56.65
N THR A 291 -20.85 -33.99 57.86
CA THR A 291 -20.82 -32.74 58.63
C THR A 291 -20.02 -31.66 57.88
N PRO A 292 -20.49 -30.39 57.85
CA PRO A 292 -19.72 -29.28 57.30
C PRO A 292 -18.32 -29.20 57.91
N LYS A 293 -17.35 -28.76 57.10
CA LYS A 293 -15.96 -28.59 57.51
C LYS A 293 -15.49 -27.17 57.19
N ILE A 294 -14.63 -26.63 58.04
CA ILE A 294 -13.99 -25.33 57.85
C ILE A 294 -12.54 -25.58 57.45
N ALA A 295 -12.06 -24.92 56.41
CA ALA A 295 -10.67 -25.02 55.97
C ALA A 295 -9.94 -23.69 56.15
N ASN A 296 -8.67 -23.75 56.50
CA ASN A 296 -7.83 -22.58 56.71
C ASN A 296 -6.38 -22.85 56.27
N VAL A 297 -5.70 -21.82 55.78
CA VAL A 297 -4.24 -21.81 55.60
C VAL A 297 -3.64 -20.94 56.68
N LEU A 298 -2.92 -21.54 57.63
CA LEU A 298 -2.29 -20.81 58.73
C LEU A 298 -0.93 -20.24 58.30
N THR A 299 -0.49 -19.19 59.01
CA THR A 299 0.73 -18.39 58.73
C THR A 299 2.06 -19.10 59.00
N ILE A 300 2.02 -20.41 59.25
CA ILE A 300 3.18 -21.20 59.63
C ILE A 300 3.95 -21.57 58.36
N ASP A 301 5.26 -21.31 58.33
CA ASP A 301 6.12 -21.73 57.24
C ASP A 301 6.19 -23.27 57.19
N ALA A 302 5.67 -23.84 56.10
CA ALA A 302 5.72 -25.28 55.83
C ALA A 302 6.86 -25.62 54.85
N GLY A 303 7.98 -24.88 54.93
CA GLY A 303 9.10 -24.99 54.00
C GLY A 303 8.72 -24.53 52.60
N GLY A 304 7.95 -23.44 52.50
CA GLY A 304 7.41 -22.91 51.23
C GLY A 304 6.23 -23.68 50.64
N LYS A 305 5.76 -24.77 51.26
CA LYS A 305 4.52 -25.46 50.87
C LYS A 305 3.28 -24.69 51.37
N ILE A 306 2.10 -25.03 50.85
CA ILE A 306 0.82 -24.50 51.34
C ILE A 306 0.26 -25.44 52.41
N PRO A 307 0.23 -25.03 53.70
CA PRO A 307 -0.34 -25.84 54.78
C PRO A 307 -1.86 -25.66 54.87
N VAL A 308 -2.62 -26.71 54.57
CA VAL A 308 -4.08 -26.69 54.64
C VAL A 308 -4.56 -27.44 55.87
N TYR A 309 -5.22 -26.73 56.78
CA TYR A 309 -5.87 -27.29 57.96
C TYR A 309 -7.37 -27.38 57.72
N ILE A 310 -7.97 -28.50 58.12
CA ILE A 310 -9.41 -28.68 58.06
C ILE A 310 -9.90 -29.02 59.47
N PHE A 311 -10.98 -28.39 59.88
CA PHE A 311 -11.62 -28.57 61.18
C PHE A 311 -13.08 -28.96 61.00
N ASP A 312 -13.61 -29.71 61.96
CA ASP A 312 -15.06 -29.85 62.13
C ASP A 312 -15.68 -28.58 62.75
N LEU A 313 -17.00 -28.61 62.95
CA LEU A 313 -17.73 -27.49 63.52
C LEU A 313 -17.44 -27.27 65.01
N ASP A 314 -16.87 -28.26 65.69
CA ASP A 314 -16.47 -28.19 67.09
C ASP A 314 -15.01 -27.70 67.24
N GLY A 315 -14.33 -27.43 66.12
CA GLY A 315 -12.94 -26.94 66.09
C GLY A 315 -11.90 -28.05 66.20
N ASN A 316 -12.29 -29.33 66.16
CA ASN A 316 -11.34 -30.43 66.17
C ASN A 316 -10.75 -30.62 64.77
N SER A 317 -9.48 -31.06 64.72
CA SER A 317 -8.85 -31.37 63.44
C SER A 317 -9.57 -32.51 62.72
N ALA A 318 -9.75 -32.34 61.42
CA ALA A 318 -10.44 -33.29 60.55
C ALA A 318 -9.72 -33.42 59.21
N GLN A 319 -9.98 -34.53 58.52
CA GLN A 319 -9.64 -34.70 57.12
C GLN A 319 -10.89 -34.55 56.26
N SER A 320 -10.72 -33.99 55.06
CA SER A 320 -11.73 -33.93 54.01
C SER A 320 -11.02 -33.75 52.66
N PRO A 321 -11.52 -34.31 51.55
CA PRO A 321 -11.09 -33.87 50.23
C PRO A 321 -11.56 -32.43 49.97
N PHE A 322 -10.79 -31.66 49.21
CA PHE A 322 -11.07 -30.23 49.00
C PHE A 322 -10.58 -29.74 47.63
N TYR A 323 -11.22 -28.67 47.14
CA TYR A 323 -10.70 -27.84 46.05
C TYR A 323 -9.85 -26.71 46.62
N PHE A 324 -8.84 -26.27 45.88
CA PHE A 324 -8.04 -25.10 46.23
C PHE A 324 -7.75 -24.22 45.02
N VAL A 325 -7.59 -22.93 45.27
CA VAL A 325 -7.11 -21.92 44.32
C VAL A 325 -6.19 -20.95 45.04
N VAL A 326 -5.05 -20.62 44.44
CA VAL A 326 -4.01 -19.75 45.02
C VAL A 326 -3.85 -18.52 44.15
N TYR A 327 -3.83 -17.33 44.77
CA TYR A 327 -3.55 -16.07 44.09
C TYR A 327 -2.41 -15.31 44.77
N GLU A 328 -1.67 -14.54 43.98
CA GLU A 328 -0.78 -13.50 44.48
C GLU A 328 -1.61 -12.25 44.77
N VAL A 329 -1.48 -11.69 45.96
CA VAL A 329 -2.22 -10.48 46.39
C VAL A 329 -1.33 -9.27 46.52
N GLU A 330 -0.02 -9.46 46.70
CA GLU A 330 1.00 -8.41 46.71
C GLU A 330 2.27 -9.00 46.07
N THR A 331 2.92 -8.25 45.18
CA THR A 331 4.21 -8.66 44.61
C THR A 331 5.30 -8.56 45.68
N ASN A 332 6.09 -9.62 45.84
CA ASN A 332 7.29 -9.63 46.69
C ASN A 332 8.28 -8.50 46.35
#